data_AF-A0A9D2R2S8-F1
#
_entry.id   AF-A0A9D2R2S8-F1
#
_cell.length_a   1.000
_cell.length_b   1.000
_cell.length_c   1.000
_cell.angle_alpha   90.00
_cell.angle_beta   90.00
_cell.angle_gamma   90.00
#
_symmetry.space_group_name_H-M   'P 1'
#
loop_
_entity.id
_entity.type
_entity.pdbx_description
1 polymer ?
#
loop_
_entity_poly.entity_id
_entity_poly.type
_entity_poly.pdbx_seq_one_letter_code
_entity_poly.pdbx_strand_id
1 'polypeptide(L)'
;MRAYDEDYLGMAQRVMGDMMDFAVNSYGFDADEFFGMFLVSDAAAQVEHGNPTYVAGMTGCELAKEVIRQSGLVREELPDERR
;
A
#
# COMPACT_ATOMS: atom_id res chain seq x y z
N MET A 1 -13.11 20.14 7.87
CA MET A 1 -13.17 18.69 8.16
C MET A 1 -11.83 18.11 7.76
N ARG A 2 -11.04 17.57 8.69
CA ARG A 2 -9.81 16.85 8.36
C ARG A 2 -10.18 15.37 8.24
N ALA A 3 -9.82 14.73 7.13
CA ALA A 3 -10.02 13.29 6.95
C ALA A 3 -9.15 12.44 7.89
N TYR A 4 -8.10 13.05 8.47
CA TYR A 4 -7.15 12.42 9.37
C TYR A 4 -6.92 13.26 10.62
N ASP A 5 -6.66 12.61 11.76
CA ASP A 5 -5.88 13.24 12.82
C ASP A 5 -4.45 13.51 12.31
N GLU A 6 -3.77 14.55 12.79
CA GLU A 6 -2.44 14.94 12.27
C GLU A 6 -1.42 13.78 12.35
N ASP A 7 -1.55 12.95 13.39
CA ASP A 7 -0.71 11.78 13.60
C ASP A 7 -0.93 10.68 12.54
N TYR A 8 -2.18 10.52 12.06
CA TYR A 8 -2.52 9.50 11.06
C TYR A 8 -2.11 9.90 9.65
N LEU A 9 -2.05 11.21 9.34
CA LEU A 9 -1.60 11.68 8.03
C LEU A 9 -0.13 11.31 7.80
N GLY A 10 0.72 11.52 8.81
CA GLY A 10 2.14 11.14 8.74
C GLY A 10 2.34 9.64 8.61
N MET A 11 1.53 8.84 9.33
CA MET A 11 1.57 7.38 9.21
C MET A 11 1.11 6.90 7.83
N ALA A 12 0.00 7.46 7.31
CA ALA A 12 -0.50 7.13 5.98
C ALA A 12 0.55 7.39 4.89
N GLN A 13 1.22 8.54 4.94
CA GLN A 13 2.28 8.88 4.00
C GLN A 13 3.44 7.89 4.06
N ARG A 14 3.84 7.48 5.26
CA ARG A 14 4.89 6.48 5.46
C ARG A 14 4.49 5.12 4.90
N VAL A 15 3.30 4.62 5.24
CA VAL A 15 2.80 3.32 4.75
C VAL A 15 2.70 3.32 3.23
N MET A 16 2.19 4.39 2.62
CA MET A 16 2.13 4.51 1.16
C MET A 16 3.53 4.60 0.51
N GLY A 17 4.47 5.28 1.14
CA GLY A 17 5.86 5.32 0.68
C GLY A 17 6.50 3.93 0.70
N ASP A 18 6.37 3.22 1.82
CA ASP A 18 6.88 1.86 2.00
C ASP A 18 6.20 0.87 1.01
N MET A 19 4.91 1.07 0.72
CA MET A 19 4.16 0.28 -0.28
C MET A 19 4.75 0.45 -1.69
N MET A 20 4.98 1.70 -2.11
CA MET A 20 5.56 2.00 -3.43
C MET A 20 6.99 1.47 -3.54
N ASP A 21 7.80 1.68 -2.51
CA ASP A 21 9.18 1.20 -2.46
C ASP A 21 9.24 -0.33 -2.61
N PHE A 22 8.40 -1.05 -1.86
CA PHE A 22 8.33 -2.51 -1.94
C PHE A 22 7.85 -3.01 -3.32
N ALA A 23 6.83 -2.37 -3.90
CA ALA A 23 6.33 -2.75 -5.21
C ALA A 23 7.39 -2.60 -6.31
N VAL A 24 8.15 -1.51 -6.29
CA VAL A 24 9.19 -1.22 -7.28
C VAL A 24 10.44 -2.07 -7.04
N ASN A 25 10.96 -2.08 -5.81
CA ASN A 25 12.26 -2.70 -5.54
C ASN A 25 12.18 -4.21 -5.32
N SER A 26 11.09 -4.72 -4.74
CA SER A 26 10.97 -6.16 -4.45
C SER A 26 10.23 -6.90 -5.56
N TYR A 27 9.15 -6.33 -6.11
CA TYR A 27 8.40 -6.95 -7.20
C TYR A 27 8.77 -6.45 -8.60
N GLY A 28 9.58 -5.40 -8.74
CA GLY A 28 10.01 -4.90 -10.04
C GLY A 28 8.88 -4.29 -10.88
N PHE A 29 7.83 -3.78 -10.24
CA PHE A 29 6.81 -3.02 -10.97
C PHE A 29 7.35 -1.66 -11.40
N ASP A 30 6.85 -1.16 -12.53
CA ASP A 30 6.94 0.26 -12.82
C ASP A 30 6.08 1.05 -11.81
N ALA A 31 6.59 2.21 -11.37
CA ALA A 31 5.92 2.99 -10.35
C ALA A 31 4.55 3.52 -10.82
N ASP A 32 4.44 3.96 -12.06
CA ASP A 32 3.19 4.48 -12.61
C ASP A 32 2.18 3.36 -12.81
N GLU A 33 2.64 2.19 -13.29
CA GLU A 33 1.81 1.00 -13.42
C GLU A 33 1.24 0.56 -12.06
N PHE A 34 2.10 0.44 -11.06
CA PHE A 34 1.67 0.02 -9.73
C PHE A 34 0.75 1.05 -9.06
N PHE A 35 1.06 2.34 -9.19
CA PHE A 35 0.21 3.38 -8.66
C PHE A 35 -1.17 3.37 -9.34
N GLY A 36 -1.23 3.08 -10.65
CA GLY A 36 -2.49 2.85 -11.36
C GLY A 36 -3.31 1.71 -10.77
N MET A 37 -2.67 0.58 -10.43
CA MET A 37 -3.35 -0.53 -9.74
C MET A 37 -3.85 -0.13 -8.35
N PHE A 38 -3.06 0.63 -7.59
CA PHE A 38 -3.47 1.14 -6.29
C PHE A 38 -4.72 2.04 -6.41
N LEU A 39 -4.73 2.99 -7.35
CA LEU A 39 -5.83 3.94 -7.52
C LEU A 39 -7.18 3.28 -7.82
N VAL A 40 -7.19 2.13 -8.50
CA VAL A 40 -8.43 1.38 -8.81
C VAL A 40 -8.76 0.30 -7.78
N SER A 41 -7.89 0.11 -6.77
CA SER A 41 -8.09 -0.87 -5.70
C SER A 41 -9.03 -0.33 -4.62
N ASP A 42 -9.70 -1.23 -3.90
CA ASP A 42 -10.45 -0.88 -2.69
C ASP A 42 -9.54 -0.28 -1.62
N ALA A 43 -8.25 -0.62 -1.63
CA ALA A 43 -7.27 -0.08 -0.69
C ALA A 43 -7.11 1.44 -0.79
N ALA A 44 -7.16 2.02 -2.00
CA ALA A 44 -7.11 3.47 -2.17
C ALA A 44 -8.34 4.14 -1.54
N ALA A 45 -9.53 3.57 -1.69
CA ALA A 45 -10.72 4.07 -1.03
C ALA A 45 -10.60 4.00 0.50
N GLN A 46 -10.04 2.91 1.06
CA GLN A 46 -9.82 2.80 2.50
C GLN A 46 -8.82 3.83 3.03
N VAL A 47 -7.75 4.09 2.28
CA VAL A 47 -6.78 5.15 2.61
C VAL A 47 -7.47 6.50 2.58
N GLU A 48 -8.22 6.85 1.52
CA GLU A 48 -8.93 8.14 1.38
C GLU A 48 -9.87 8.42 2.56
N HIS A 49 -10.62 7.41 3.01
CA HIS A 49 -11.53 7.54 4.15
C HIS A 49 -10.82 7.54 5.51
N GLY A 50 -9.49 7.38 5.53
CA GLY A 50 -8.69 7.37 6.75
C GLY A 50 -8.90 6.13 7.62
N ASN A 51 -9.23 4.98 7.02
CA ASN A 51 -9.45 3.75 7.77
C ASN A 51 -8.17 3.37 8.55
N PRO A 52 -8.19 3.36 9.91
CA PRO A 52 -7.00 3.13 10.74
C PRO A 52 -6.23 1.85 10.39
N THR A 53 -6.93 0.80 9.95
CA THR A 53 -6.28 -0.44 9.51
C THR A 53 -5.33 -0.20 8.34
N TYR A 54 -5.72 0.59 7.35
CA TYR A 54 -4.94 0.83 6.14
C TYR A 54 -3.88 1.93 6.30
N VAL A 55 -4.07 2.85 7.25
CA VAL A 55 -3.19 4.01 7.42
C VAL A 55 -2.17 3.84 8.55
N ALA A 56 -2.46 2.97 9.51
CA ALA A 56 -1.60 2.74 10.69
C ALA A 56 -1.51 1.26 11.12
N GLY A 57 -2.49 0.42 10.76
CA GLY A 57 -2.56 -0.98 11.19
C GLY A 57 -1.88 -1.98 10.25
N MET A 58 -1.52 -1.57 9.04
CA MET A 58 -0.84 -2.38 8.02
C MET A 58 0.52 -1.78 7.69
N THR A 59 1.48 -2.65 7.40
CA THR A 59 2.76 -2.27 6.82
C THR A 59 2.60 -1.93 5.33
N GLY A 60 3.53 -1.15 4.77
CA GLY A 60 3.54 -0.87 3.33
C GLY A 60 3.62 -2.14 2.48
N CYS A 61 4.37 -3.15 2.93
CA CYS A 61 4.46 -4.45 2.25
C CYS A 61 3.12 -5.19 2.21
N GLU A 62 2.38 -5.21 3.33
CA GLU A 62 1.05 -5.83 3.39
C GLU A 62 0.06 -5.09 2.50
N LEU A 63 0.11 -3.76 2.48
CA LEU A 63 -0.72 -2.95 1.61
C LEU A 63 -0.41 -3.22 0.13
N ALA A 64 0.86 -3.36 -0.23
CA ALA A 64 1.27 -3.67 -1.60
C ALA A 64 0.80 -5.06 -2.03
N LYS A 65 0.95 -6.08 -1.17
CA LYS A 65 0.46 -7.44 -1.41
C LYS A 65 -1.07 -7.43 -1.61
N GLU A 66 -1.80 -6.61 -0.85
CA GLU A 66 -3.25 -6.46 -1.01
C GLU A 66 -3.64 -5.82 -2.36
N VAL A 67 -2.94 -4.77 -2.80
CA VAL A 67 -3.17 -4.15 -4.12
C VAL A 67 -2.92 -5.16 -5.26
N ILE A 68 -1.82 -5.92 -5.18
CA ILE A 68 -1.48 -6.96 -6.18
C ILE A 68 -2.54 -8.07 -6.19
N ARG A 69 -3.02 -8.49 -5.01
CA ARG A 69 -4.07 -9.50 -4.89
C ARG A 69 -5.39 -9.01 -5.53
N GLN A 70 -5.74 -7.75 -5.32
CA GLN A 70 -6.95 -7.14 -5.89
C GLN A 70 -6.87 -6.91 -7.40
N SER A 71 -5.66 -6.70 -7.96
CA SER A 71 -5.47 -6.58 -9.40
C SER A 71 -5.59 -7.91 -10.15
N GLY A 72 -5.76 -9.03 -9.43
CA GLY A 72 -5.86 -10.37 -10.01
C GLY A 72 -4.51 -10.95 -10.45
N LEU A 73 -3.41 -10.24 -10.19
CA LEU A 73 -2.06 -10.73 -10.45
C LEU A 73 -1.65 -11.65 -9.29
N VAL A 74 -1.62 -12.96 -9.53
CA VAL A 74 -1.01 -13.90 -8.57
C VAL A 74 0.49 -13.87 -8.82
N ARG A 75 1.26 -13.27 -7.91
CA ARG A 75 2.71 -13.37 -7.87
C ARG A 75 3.14 -14.32 -6.76
N GLU A 76 4.23 -15.05 -6.97
CA GLU A 76 4.84 -15.82 -5.89
C GLU A 76 5.15 -14.88 -4.73
N GLU A 77 4.73 -15.28 -3.52
CA GLU A 77 5.10 -14.53 -2.32
C GLU A 77 6.62 -14.53 -2.25
N LEU A 78 7.21 -13.33 -2.33
CA LEU A 78 8.62 -13.18 -2.05
C LEU A 78 8.84 -13.72 -0.63
N PRO A 79 9.79 -14.63 -0.42
CA PRO A 79 10.13 -15.06 0.93
C PRO A 79 10.44 -13.79 1.72
N ASP A 80 9.78 -13.61 2.87
CA ASP A 80 10.07 -12.47 3.75
C ASP A 80 11.58 -12.51 4.03
N GLU A 81 12.33 -11.67 3.33
CA GLU A 81 13.76 -11.51 3.56
C GLU A 81 13.86 -11.02 5.00
N ARG A 82 14.27 -11.96 5.85
CA ARG A 82 14.16 -11.83 7.30
C ARG A 82 14.80 -10.53 7.78
N ARG A 83 13.99 -9.74 8.47
CA ARG A 83 14.31 -8.92 9.65
C ARG A 83 15.77 -8.81 10.05
#